data_AF-A0A1I5L5Q6-F1
#
_entry.id   AF-A0A1I5L5Q6-F1
#
_cell.length_a   1.000
_cell.length_b   1.000
_cell.length_c   1.000
_cell.angle_alpha   90.00
_cell.angle_beta   90.00
_cell.angle_gamma   90.00
#
_symmetry.space_group_name_H-M   'P 1'
#
loop_
_entity.id
_entity.type
_entity.pdbx_description
1 polymer ?
#
loop_
_entity_poly.entity_id
_entity_poly.type
_entity_poly.pdbx_seq_one_letter_code
_entity_poly.pdbx_strand_id
1 'polypeptide(L)'
;MLRITPNIALEDWEMVEQFTHAGGPGGQNVNKVSTAVELRFEAERSPNLPGPVKNRLRRLAGRRWTKDGAVVIQVSETRSQARNREIARDRLAELVRQATEKPKRRIRTKPTRASQRRRIEAKKQRGQVKAMRGAVDPE
;
A
#
# COMPACT_ATOMS: atom_id res chain seq x y z
N MET A 1 17.40 -16.93 4.01
CA MET A 1 16.73 -16.44 2.80
C MET A 1 15.22 -16.57 2.99
N LEU A 2 14.47 -15.49 2.81
CA LEU A 2 13.01 -15.44 2.94
C LEU A 2 12.37 -15.34 1.55
N ARG A 3 11.69 -16.39 1.10
CA ARG A 3 11.02 -16.42 -0.22
C ARG A 3 9.65 -15.74 -0.15
N ILE A 4 9.41 -14.74 -1.00
CA ILE A 4 8.14 -14.00 -1.05
C ILE A 4 7.29 -14.46 -2.23
N THR A 5 7.89 -14.49 -3.41
CA THR A 5 7.28 -14.98 -4.65
C THR A 5 8.31 -15.82 -5.40
N PRO A 6 7.95 -16.58 -6.46
CA PRO A 6 8.93 -17.34 -7.23
C PRO A 6 10.11 -16.52 -7.76
N ASN A 7 9.90 -15.21 -7.97
CA ASN A 7 10.90 -14.31 -8.54
C ASN A 7 11.50 -13.31 -7.53
N ILE A 8 11.01 -13.30 -6.28
CA ILE A 8 11.47 -12.37 -5.24
C ILE A 8 11.77 -13.17 -3.98
N ALA A 9 13.06 -13.25 -3.66
CA ALA A 9 13.58 -13.73 -2.39
C ALA A 9 14.35 -12.59 -1.73
N LEU A 10 14.19 -12.45 -0.41
CA LEU A 10 14.98 -11.55 0.41
C LEU A 10 16.11 -12.34 1.05
N GLU A 11 17.32 -11.81 0.97
CA GLU A 11 18.47 -12.43 1.60
C GLU A 11 18.55 -12.06 3.08
N ASP A 12 19.17 -12.94 3.88
CA ASP A 12 19.23 -12.72 5.33
C ASP A 12 20.05 -11.47 5.68
N TRP A 13 21.03 -11.09 4.85
CA TRP A 13 21.84 -9.89 5.07
C TRP A 13 21.07 -8.57 4.85
N GLU A 14 19.91 -8.63 4.18
CA GLU A 14 19.04 -7.47 4.01
C GLU A 14 18.19 -7.19 5.27
N MET A 15 18.22 -8.12 6.23
CA MET A 15 17.36 -8.15 7.41
C MET A 15 18.20 -8.19 8.68
N VAL A 16 17.90 -7.29 9.61
CA VAL A 16 18.50 -7.29 10.95
C VAL A 16 17.39 -7.54 11.95
N GLU A 17 17.60 -8.51 12.83
CA GLU A 17 16.67 -8.85 13.92
C GLU A 17 17.29 -8.43 15.25
N GLN A 18 16.57 -7.63 16.01
CA GLN A 18 16.92 -7.25 17.38
C GLN A 18 15.89 -7.81 18.34
N PHE A 19 16.36 -8.34 19.46
CA PHE A 19 15.50 -8.89 20.50
C PHE A 19 15.39 -7.90 21.66
N THR A 20 14.17 -7.64 22.09
CA THR A 20 13.86 -6.71 23.17
C THR A 20 12.93 -7.36 24.17
N HIS A 21 12.79 -6.73 25.33
CA HIS A 21 11.80 -7.15 26.32
C HIS A 21 10.40 -6.81 25.82
N ALA A 22 9.45 -7.73 25.97
CA ALA A 22 8.06 -7.48 25.61
C ALA A 22 7.46 -6.41 26.53
N GLY A 23 6.67 -5.49 25.96
CA GLY A 23 5.93 -4.50 26.73
C GLY A 23 4.68 -5.10 27.38
N GLY A 24 4.36 -4.70 28.60
CA GLY A 24 3.13 -5.09 29.30
C GLY A 24 3.26 -5.08 30.83
N PRO A 25 2.15 -5.06 31.58
CA PRO A 25 2.16 -5.16 33.04
C PRO A 25 2.85 -6.46 33.48
N GLY A 26 3.84 -6.30 34.35
CA GLY A 26 5.00 -7.19 34.45
C GLY A 26 4.86 -8.47 35.28
N GLY A 27 5.89 -9.30 35.11
CA GLY A 27 6.26 -10.49 35.89
C GLY A 27 7.74 -10.83 35.61
N GLN A 28 8.37 -11.73 36.38
CA GLN A 28 9.81 -12.00 36.27
C GLN A 28 10.27 -12.35 34.84
N ASN A 29 9.46 -13.11 34.09
CA ASN A 29 9.79 -13.49 32.72
C ASN A 29 9.76 -12.32 31.72
N VAL A 30 8.82 -11.38 31.85
CA VAL A 30 8.68 -10.22 30.94
C VAL A 30 9.88 -9.28 31.08
N ASN A 31 10.35 -9.10 32.32
CA ASN A 31 11.47 -8.19 32.60
C ASN A 31 12.85 -8.82 32.33
N LYS A 32 12.94 -10.15 32.26
CA LYS A 32 14.22 -10.88 32.16
C LYS A 32 14.46 -11.51 30.78
N VAL A 33 13.40 -11.86 30.06
CA VAL A 33 13.52 -12.61 28.79
C VAL A 33 13.18 -11.69 27.62
N SER A 34 14.15 -11.52 26.72
CA SER A 34 13.98 -10.72 25.49
C SER A 34 13.19 -11.50 24.44
N THR A 35 11.86 -11.58 24.63
CA THR A 35 10.95 -12.32 23.76
C THR A 35 10.45 -11.51 22.57
N ALA A 36 10.41 -10.17 22.66
CA ALA A 36 9.96 -9.32 21.56
C ALA A 36 11.03 -9.24 20.46
N VAL A 37 10.58 -9.10 19.22
CA VAL A 37 11.42 -9.05 18.02
C VAL A 37 11.14 -7.75 17.28
N GLU A 38 12.20 -6.98 17.04
CA GLU A 38 12.22 -5.92 16.07
C GLU A 38 12.98 -6.40 14.82
N LEU A 39 12.27 -6.52 13.72
CA LEU A 39 12.81 -6.89 12.43
C LEU A 39 12.92 -5.66 11.57
N ARG A 40 14.14 -5.34 11.14
CA ARG A 40 14.45 -4.23 10.25
C ARG A 40 14.91 -4.77 8.90
N PHE A 41 14.29 -4.33 7.82
CA PHE A 41 14.61 -4.73 6.45
C PHE A 41 14.98 -3.51 5.61
N GLU A 42 16.18 -3.49 5.00
CA GLU A 42 16.69 -2.38 4.17
C GLU A 42 16.05 -2.35 2.76
N ALA A 43 14.74 -2.08 2.72
CA ALA A 43 13.92 -2.18 1.52
C ALA A 43 14.37 -1.30 0.34
N GLU A 44 14.84 -0.07 0.60
CA GLU A 44 15.26 0.86 -0.46
C GLU A 44 16.54 0.39 -1.17
N ARG A 45 17.47 -0.24 -0.43
CA ARG A 45 18.76 -0.73 -0.94
C ARG A 45 18.68 -2.15 -1.49
N SER A 46 17.58 -2.86 -1.25
CA SER A 46 17.39 -4.22 -1.71
C SER A 46 17.57 -4.37 -3.23
N PRO A 47 18.47 -5.26 -3.72
CA PRO A 47 18.61 -5.55 -5.14
C PRO A 47 17.45 -6.40 -5.68
N ASN A 48 16.81 -7.17 -4.81
CA ASN A 48 15.76 -8.14 -5.15
C ASN A 48 14.38 -7.50 -5.32
N LEU A 49 14.22 -6.21 -4.99
CA LEU A 49 12.96 -5.48 -5.13
C LEU A 49 12.96 -4.56 -6.36
N PRO A 50 12.07 -4.79 -7.35
CA PRO A 50 11.89 -3.85 -8.45
C PRO A 50 11.40 -2.48 -7.97
N GLY A 51 11.84 -1.40 -8.62
CA GLY A 51 11.47 -0.02 -8.26
C GLY A 51 9.95 0.23 -8.06
N PRO A 52 9.06 -0.26 -8.94
CA PRO A 52 7.61 -0.14 -8.73
C PRO A 52 7.10 -0.85 -7.48
N VAL A 53 7.73 -1.97 -7.08
CA VAL A 53 7.39 -2.70 -5.86
C VAL A 53 7.87 -1.90 -4.65
N LYS A 54 9.09 -1.35 -4.66
CA LYS A 54 9.60 -0.45 -3.60
C LYS A 54 8.66 0.71 -3.34
N ASN A 55 8.20 1.39 -4.41
CA ASN A 55 7.27 2.51 -4.29
C ASN A 55 5.92 2.11 -3.66
N ARG A 56 5.39 0.92 -3.99
CA ARG A 56 4.16 0.41 -3.37
C ARG A 56 4.40 -0.03 -1.93
N LEU A 57 5.50 -0.71 -1.67
CA LEU A 57 5.92 -1.13 -0.33
C LEU A 57 6.05 0.07 0.61
N ARG A 58 6.69 1.15 0.16
CA ARG A 58 6.80 2.41 0.91
C ARG A 58 5.43 2.97 1.29
N ARG A 59 4.46 2.91 0.38
CA ARG A 59 3.09 3.36 0.64
C ARG A 59 2.36 2.45 1.64
N LEU A 60 2.49 1.13 1.49
CA LEU A 60 1.82 0.12 2.34
C LEU A 60 2.44 0.04 3.75
N ALA A 61 3.75 0.21 3.85
CA ALA A 61 4.48 0.21 5.11
C ALA A 61 4.10 1.43 5.97
N GLY A 62 3.82 2.58 5.35
CA GLY A 62 3.36 3.78 6.04
C GLY A 62 4.35 4.21 7.12
N ARG A 63 3.90 4.26 8.39
CA ARG A 63 4.74 4.62 9.54
C ARG A 63 5.90 3.65 9.82
N ARG A 64 5.81 2.41 9.32
CA ARG A 64 6.88 1.41 9.46
C ARG A 64 8.05 1.68 8.51
N TRP A 65 7.88 2.56 7.53
CA TRP A 65 8.93 2.96 6.62
C TRP A 65 9.75 4.10 7.22
N THR A 66 11.04 3.86 7.44
CA THR A 66 11.96 4.81 8.04
C THR A 66 12.51 5.80 7.01
N LYS A 67 13.10 6.91 7.47
CA LYS A 67 13.65 7.97 6.59
C LYS A 67 14.82 7.48 5.73
N ASP A 68 15.58 6.53 6.24
CA ASP A 68 16.71 5.87 5.61
C ASP A 68 16.31 4.67 4.72
N GLY A 69 15.00 4.43 4.55
CA GLY A 69 14.51 3.49 3.54
C GLY A 69 14.38 2.04 4.02
N ALA A 70 14.26 1.82 5.33
CA ALA A 70 14.02 0.49 5.89
C ALA A 70 12.56 0.32 6.34
N VAL A 71 12.12 -0.94 6.38
CA VAL A 71 10.84 -1.35 6.98
C VAL A 71 11.12 -1.95 8.34
N VAL A 72 10.50 -1.41 9.38
CA VAL A 72 10.62 -1.91 10.76
C VAL A 72 9.31 -2.58 11.18
N ILE A 73 9.40 -3.83 11.65
CA ILE A 73 8.28 -4.63 12.13
C ILE A 73 8.60 -5.08 13.56
N GLN A 74 7.75 -4.69 14.51
CA GLN A 74 7.86 -5.10 15.91
C GLN A 74 6.79 -6.15 16.22
N VAL A 75 7.18 -7.23 16.90
CA VAL A 75 6.31 -8.33 17.30
C VAL A 75 6.60 -8.77 18.73
N SER A 76 5.57 -8.84 19.56
CA SER A 76 5.67 -9.25 20.98
C SER A 76 4.46 -10.08 21.44
N GLU A 77 3.85 -10.83 20.53
CA GLU A 77 2.56 -11.50 20.77
C GLU A 77 2.66 -12.76 21.62
N THR A 78 3.79 -13.46 21.56
CA THR A 78 3.97 -14.73 22.24
C THR A 78 5.08 -14.66 23.27
N ARG A 79 5.06 -15.58 24.24
CA ARG A 79 6.14 -15.77 25.21
C ARG A 79 7.41 -16.41 24.61
N SER A 80 7.39 -16.79 23.33
CA SER A 80 8.51 -17.46 22.66
C SER A 80 9.18 -16.53 21.65
N GLN A 81 10.48 -16.32 21.85
CA GLN A 81 11.30 -15.52 20.93
C GLN A 81 11.29 -16.10 19.50
N ALA A 82 11.43 -17.43 19.37
CA ALA A 82 11.44 -18.11 18.08
C ALA A 82 10.11 -17.91 17.35
N ARG A 83 8.99 -18.01 18.08
CA ARG A 83 7.67 -17.82 17.49
C ARG A 83 7.43 -16.36 17.07
N ASN A 84 7.88 -15.39 17.87
CA ASN A 84 7.78 -13.98 17.50
C ASN A 84 8.65 -13.65 16.27
N ARG A 85 9.82 -14.31 16.12
CA ARG A 85 10.67 -14.18 14.93
C ARG A 85 9.96 -14.67 13.67
N GLU A 86 9.33 -15.85 13.73
CA GLU A 86 8.52 -16.38 12.61
C GLU A 86 7.41 -15.39 12.22
N ILE A 87 6.64 -14.91 13.20
CA ILE A 87 5.55 -13.96 12.96
C ILE A 87 6.07 -12.66 12.32
N ALA A 88 7.24 -12.15 12.76
CA ALA A 88 7.83 -10.96 12.17
C ALA A 88 8.21 -11.16 10.69
N ARG A 89 8.79 -12.33 10.37
CA ARG A 89 9.13 -12.70 8.99
C ARG A 89 7.89 -12.89 8.12
N ASP A 90 6.85 -13.54 8.63
CA ASP A 90 5.59 -13.74 7.92
C ASP A 90 4.91 -12.40 7.62
N ARG A 91 4.91 -11.48 8.58
CA ARG A 91 4.40 -10.12 8.39
C ARG A 91 5.18 -9.33 7.35
N LEU A 92 6.51 -9.44 7.36
CA LEU A 92 7.34 -8.85 6.31
C LEU A 92 6.97 -9.44 4.95
N ALA A 93 6.91 -10.76 4.88
CA ALA A 93 6.63 -11.47 3.64
C ALA A 93 5.28 -11.08 3.05
N GLU A 94 4.24 -11.05 3.88
CA GLU A 94 2.91 -10.65 3.49
C GLU A 94 2.84 -9.19 3.01
N LEU A 95 3.53 -8.28 3.71
CA LEU A 95 3.59 -6.87 3.31
C LEU A 95 4.29 -6.69 1.95
N VAL A 96 5.40 -7.40 1.72
CA VAL A 96 6.11 -7.38 0.44
C VAL A 96 5.26 -8.03 -0.66
N ARG A 97 4.58 -9.14 -0.36
CA ARG A 97 3.66 -9.81 -1.28
C ARG A 97 2.55 -8.87 -1.75
N GLN A 98 1.90 -8.13 -0.84
CA GLN A 98 0.91 -7.11 -1.21
C GLN A 98 1.51 -6.00 -2.10
N ALA A 99 2.77 -5.63 -1.86
CA ALA A 99 3.47 -4.66 -2.72
C ALA A 99 3.77 -5.19 -4.13
N THR A 100 3.80 -6.52 -4.33
CA THR A 100 3.96 -7.09 -5.68
C THR A 100 2.70 -6.96 -6.52
N GLU A 101 1.52 -6.88 -5.89
CA GLU A 101 0.25 -6.76 -6.59
C GLU A 101 0.16 -5.42 -7.32
N LYS A 102 0.13 -5.49 -8.66
CA LYS A 102 0.04 -4.30 -9.51
C LYS A 102 -1.42 -3.85 -9.59
N PRO A 103 -1.76 -2.62 -9.20
CA PRO A 103 -3.12 -2.12 -9.35
C PRO A 103 -3.50 -2.10 -10.84
N LYS A 104 -4.70 -2.62 -11.15
CA LYS A 104 -5.23 -2.60 -12.52
C LYS A 104 -5.37 -1.14 -12.97
N ARG A 105 -4.78 -0.82 -14.12
CA ARG A 105 -4.89 0.52 -14.71
C ARG A 105 -6.36 0.84 -14.95
N ARG A 106 -6.85 1.94 -14.37
CA ARG A 106 -8.17 2.49 -14.69
C ARG A 106 -8.16 3.05 -16.10
N ILE A 107 -8.98 2.48 -16.97
CA ILE A 107 -9.26 3.04 -18.30
C ILE A 107 -10.44 3.99 -18.13
N ARG A 108 -10.27 5.26 -18.51
CA ARG A 108 -11.36 6.24 -18.44
C ARG A 108 -12.48 5.80 -19.38
N THR A 109 -13.70 5.74 -18.87
CA THR A 109 -14.88 5.49 -19.68
C THR A 109 -15.19 6.70 -20.55
N LYS A 110 -15.68 6.47 -21.77
CA LYS A 110 -16.21 7.53 -22.63
C LYS A 110 -17.58 7.99 -22.09
N PRO A 111 -18.02 9.24 -22.32
CA PRO A 111 -19.38 9.67 -22.01
C PRO A 111 -20.41 8.74 -22.66
N THR A 112 -21.47 8.41 -21.92
CA THR A 112 -22.50 7.48 -22.40
C THR A 112 -23.24 8.04 -23.62
N ARG A 113 -23.76 7.16 -24.50
CA ARG A 113 -24.57 7.58 -25.65
C ARG A 113 -25.78 8.43 -25.24
N ALA A 114 -26.43 8.08 -24.12
CA ALA A 114 -27.53 8.86 -23.57
C ALA A 114 -27.12 10.28 -23.15
N SER A 115 -25.95 10.43 -22.53
CA SER A 115 -25.39 11.75 -22.18
C SER A 115 -25.12 12.60 -23.44
N GLN A 116 -24.59 11.98 -24.50
CA GLN A 116 -24.34 12.68 -25.77
C GLN A 116 -25.65 13.11 -26.45
N ARG A 117 -26.68 12.25 -26.45
CA ARG A 117 -28.02 12.58 -26.97
C ARG A 117 -28.65 13.74 -26.22
N ARG A 118 -28.69 13.67 -24.88
CA ARG A 118 -29.23 14.75 -24.02
C ARG A 118 -28.51 16.08 -24.24
N ARG A 119 -27.19 16.08 -24.41
CA ARG A 119 -26.42 17.29 -24.73
C ARG A 119 -26.86 17.92 -26.05
N ILE A 120 -27.04 17.11 -27.10
CA ILE A 120 -27.46 17.60 -28.42
C ILE A 120 -28.91 18.12 -28.36
N GLU A 121 -29.79 17.41 -27.68
CA GLU A 121 -31.19 17.80 -27.50
C GLU A 121 -31.32 19.11 -26.72
N ALA A 122 -30.63 19.24 -25.58
CA ALA A 122 -30.59 20.48 -24.82
C ALA A 122 -30.02 21.66 -25.63
N LYS A 123 -29.02 21.41 -26.49
CA LYS A 123 -28.49 22.42 -27.42
C LYS A 123 -29.54 22.85 -28.45
N LYS A 124 -30.32 21.91 -29.01
CA LYS A 124 -31.43 22.20 -29.94
C LYS A 124 -32.53 23.01 -29.27
N GLN A 125 -33.00 22.57 -28.09
CA GLN A 125 -34.02 23.28 -27.32
C GLN A 125 -33.61 24.72 -26.99
N ARG A 126 -32.37 24.93 -26.51
CA ARG A 126 -31.86 26.30 -26.29
C ARG A 126 -31.80 27.13 -27.57
N GLY A 127 -31.44 26.53 -28.70
CA GLY A 127 -31.44 27.20 -29.99
C GLY A 127 -32.83 27.69 -30.38
N GLN A 128 -33.84 26.84 -30.25
CA GLN A 128 -35.24 27.18 -30.51
C GLN A 128 -35.73 28.30 -29.58
N VAL A 129 -35.46 28.19 -28.28
CA VAL A 129 -35.80 29.24 -27.29
C VAL A 129 -35.15 30.57 -27.64
N LYS A 130 -33.90 30.57 -28.15
CA LYS A 130 -33.23 31.81 -28.57
C LYS A 130 -33.83 32.40 -29.84
N ALA A 131 -34.20 31.58 -30.82
CA ALA A 131 -34.83 32.04 -32.06
C ALA A 131 -36.19 32.72 -31.79
N MET A 132 -37.00 32.15 -30.91
CA MET A 132 -38.29 32.72 -30.49
C MET A 132 -38.16 34.02 -29.67
N ARG A 133 -36.95 34.38 -29.21
CA ARG A 133 -36.67 35.65 -28.53
C ARG A 133 -36.16 36.74 -29.49
N GLY A 134 -35.97 36.42 -30.77
CA GLY A 134 -35.66 37.43 -31.78
C GLY A 134 -36.79 38.45 -31.88
N ALA A 135 -36.47 39.66 -32.33
CA ALA A 135 -37.47 40.70 -32.54
C ALA A 135 -38.56 40.18 -33.49
N VAL A 136 -39.82 40.25 -33.04
CA VAL A 136 -40.99 39.96 -33.87
C VAL A 136 -41.27 41.25 -34.63
N ASP A 137 -41.32 41.17 -35.95
CA ASP A 137 -41.65 42.32 -36.81
C ASP A 137 -43.15 42.63 -36.61
N PRO A 138 -43.51 43.83 -36.12
CA PRO A 138 -44.90 44.20 -35.91
C PRO A 138 -45.46 44.77 -37.21
N GLU A 139 -46.03 43.89 -38.05
CA GLU A 139 -47.08 44.24 -39.02
C GLU A 139 -48.41 43.61 -38.60
#